data_AF-A0A225VDX0-F1
#
_entry.id   AF-A0A225VDX0-F1
#
_cell.length_a   1.000
_cell.length_b   1.000
_cell.length_c   1.000
_cell.angle_alpha   90.00
_cell.angle_beta   90.00
_cell.angle_gamma   90.00
#
_symmetry.space_group_name_H-M   'P 1'
#
loop_
_entity.id
_entity.type
_entity.pdbx_description
1 polymer ?
#
loop_
_entity_poly.entity_id
_entity_poly.type
_entity_poly.pdbx_seq_one_letter_code
_entity_poly.pdbx_strand_id
1 'polypeptide(L)' 'MDVTCFFTWGRVDDTFTRRNFHEMFKTKIALFLNAWLLPRSVVVHDIAKIHMYEELQALISATGALRFSLPQSGYESY' A
#
# COMPACT_ATOMS: atom_id res chain seq x y z
N MET A 1 -22.41 1.38 12.48
CA MET A 1 -21.12 0.81 12.05
C MET A 1 -20.04 1.67 12.64
N ASP A 2 -19.18 1.09 13.46
CA ASP A 2 -18.02 1.79 14.00
C ASP A 2 -16.98 1.89 12.87
N VAL A 3 -16.86 3.08 12.27
CA VAL A 3 -15.89 3.37 11.21
C VAL A 3 -14.63 3.94 11.86
N THR A 4 -13.95 3.12 12.65
CA THR A 4 -12.54 3.37 12.95
C THR A 4 -11.75 3.13 11.66
N CYS A 5 -11.64 4.18 10.84
CA CYS A 5 -11.11 4.16 9.46
C CYS A 5 -9.58 4.29 9.38
N PHE A 6 -8.88 3.98 10.48
CA PHE A 6 -7.42 4.07 10.56
C PHE A 6 -6.84 2.75 11.05
N PHE A 7 -6.08 2.09 10.18
CA PHE A 7 -5.45 0.81 10.51
C PHE A 7 -4.08 1.00 11.16
N THR A 8 -3.23 1.82 10.55
CA THR A 8 -1.84 1.99 10.98
C THR A 8 -1.18 3.19 10.31
N TRP A 9 -0.02 3.58 10.84
CA TRP A 9 0.90 4.51 10.19
C TRP A 9 2.36 4.12 10.52
N GLY A 10 3.27 4.65 9.73
CA GLY A 10 4.69 4.59 10.03
C GLY A 10 5.37 5.90 9.66
N ARG A 11 6.50 6.13 10.31
CA ARG A 11 7.38 7.25 10.09
C ARG A 11 8.76 6.68 9.78
N VAL A 12 9.43 7.29 8.81
CA VAL A 12 10.83 7.04 8.50
C VAL A 12 11.55 8.31 8.92
N ASP A 13 12.44 8.23 9.91
CA ASP A 13 13.18 9.39 10.41
C ASP A 13 14.33 9.80 9.46
N ASP A 14 14.81 8.85 8.67
CA ASP A 14 15.81 9.06 7.62
C ASP A 14 15.16 9.27 6.24
N THR A 15 15.98 9.30 5.19
CA THR A 15 15.53 9.34 3.80
C THR A 15 14.46 8.29 3.52
N PHE A 16 13.32 8.74 2.99
CA PHE A 16 12.24 7.87 2.58
C PHE A 16 12.65 7.08 1.32
N THR A 17 13.13 5.85 1.53
CA THR A 17 13.59 4.96 0.46
C THR A 17 12.56 3.89 0.13
N ARG A 18 12.66 3.31 -1.08
CA ARG A 18 11.92 2.11 -1.48
C ARG A 18 11.99 1.01 -0.42
N ARG A 19 13.19 0.74 0.10
CA ARG A 19 13.41 -0.33 1.09
C ARG A 19 12.61 -0.06 2.36
N ASN A 20 12.69 1.16 2.89
CA ASN A 20 11.99 1.53 4.12
C ASN A 20 10.47 1.50 3.92
N PHE A 21 9.98 1.92 2.76
CA PHE A 21 8.56 1.81 2.41
C PHE A 21 8.10 0.35 2.32
N HIS A 22 8.84 -0.53 1.63
CA HIS A 22 8.48 -1.95 1.50
C HIS A 22 8.47 -2.66 2.84
N GLU A 23 9.47 -2.44 3.69
CA GLU A 23 9.52 -3.04 5.03
C GLU A 23 8.35 -2.56 5.89
N MET A 24 8.04 -1.26 5.87
CA MET A 24 6.86 -0.73 6.58
C MET A 24 5.56 -1.34 6.05
N PHE A 25 5.39 -1.43 4.73
CA PHE A 25 4.19 -1.99 4.12
C PHE A 25 4.02 -3.46 4.53
N LYS A 26 5.09 -4.25 4.45
CA LYS A 26 5.09 -5.66 4.83
C LYS A 26 4.77 -5.88 6.30
N THR A 27 5.40 -5.12 7.19
CA THR A 27 5.26 -5.32 8.65
C THR A 27 3.99 -4.73 9.23
N LYS A 28 3.46 -3.65 8.64
CA LYS A 28 2.30 -2.93 9.19
C LYS A 28 1.03 -3.08 8.38
N ILE A 29 1.09 -3.17 7.05
CA ILE A 29 -0.10 -3.11 6.18
C ILE A 29 -0.50 -4.51 5.72
N ALA A 30 0.45 -5.33 5.27
CA ALA A 30 0.17 -6.63 4.67
C ALA A 30 -0.62 -7.58 5.59
N LEU A 31 -0.46 -7.45 6.91
CA LEU A 31 -1.21 -8.18 7.92
C LEU A 31 -2.74 -7.95 7.85
N PHE A 32 -3.16 -6.80 7.32
CA PHE A 32 -4.58 -6.45 7.13
C PHE A 32 -5.13 -6.83 5.75
N LEU A 33 -4.26 -7.22 4.81
CA LEU A 33 -4.65 -7.50 3.42
C LEU A 33 -5.16 -8.92 3.19
N ASN A 34 -5.32 -9.72 4.24
CA ASN A 34 -5.89 -11.07 4.18
C ASN A 34 -6.52 -11.50 5.52
N ALA A 35 -7.61 -10.83 5.92
CA ALA A 35 -8.44 -11.34 7.00
C ALA A 35 -9.37 -12.41 6.41
N TRP A 36 -8.96 -13.67 6.53
CA TRP A 36 -9.75 -14.85 6.17
C TRP A 36 -11.23 -14.69 6.58
N LEU A 37 -12.15 -15.05 5.66
CA LEU A 37 -13.62 -14.89 5.60
C LEU A 37 -14.21 -13.64 4.90
N LEU A 38 -13.43 -12.60 4.56
CA LEU A 38 -13.96 -11.39 3.90
C LEU A 38 -13.58 -11.26 2.41
N PRO A 39 -14.37 -10.52 1.59
CA PRO A 39 -14.06 -10.30 0.18
C PRO A 39 -12.69 -9.63 0.00
N ARG A 40 -12.01 -9.98 -1.10
CA ARG A 40 -10.64 -9.56 -1.46
C ARG A 40 -10.38 -8.10 -1.06
N SER A 41 -9.47 -7.87 -0.10
CA SER A 41 -9.04 -6.53 0.28
C SER A 41 -8.58 -5.75 -0.95
N VAL A 42 -8.84 -4.44 -0.97
CA VAL A 42 -8.45 -3.57 -2.07
C VAL A 42 -7.38 -2.60 -1.58
N VAL A 43 -6.25 -2.55 -2.29
CA VAL A 43 -5.20 -1.56 -2.10
C VAL A 43 -5.32 -0.50 -3.18
N VAL A 44 -5.54 0.74 -2.78
CA VAL A 44 -5.54 1.92 -3.65
C VAL A 44 -4.34 2.81 -3.29
N HIS A 45 -3.53 3.20 -4.27
CA HIS A 45 -2.39 4.10 -4.07
C HIS A 45 -2.24 5.08 -5.24
N ASP A 46 -1.47 6.15 -5.07
CA ASP A 46 -1.13 7.10 -6.14
C ASP A 46 -0.06 6.53 -7.10
N ILE A 47 0.28 7.28 -8.16
CA ILE A 47 1.28 6.87 -9.17
C ILE A 47 2.69 7.36 -8.80
N ALA A 48 3.12 7.12 -7.57
CA ALA A 48 4.51 7.35 -7.18
C ALA A 48 5.40 6.16 -7.59
N LYS A 49 6.64 6.42 -8.04
CA LYS A 49 7.59 5.36 -8.48
C LYS A 49 7.79 4.27 -7.43
N ILE A 50 7.77 4.65 -6.15
CA ILE A 50 7.87 3.76 -4.98
C ILE A 50 6.77 2.69 -4.91
N HIS A 51 5.61 2.92 -5.53
CA HIS A 51 4.52 1.96 -5.55
C HIS A 51 4.63 1.02 -6.76
N MET A 52 5.35 1.41 -7.81
CA MET A 52 5.39 0.66 -9.08
C MET A 52 6.39 -0.50 -9.08
N TYR A 53 7.13 -0.72 -8.00
CA TYR A 53 8.10 -1.81 -7.92
C TYR A 53 7.41 -3.18 -7.84
N GLU A 54 7.99 -4.16 -8.56
CA GLU A 54 7.49 -5.53 -8.65
C GLU A 54 7.39 -6.20 -7.27
N GLU A 55 8.33 -5.90 -6.36
CA GLU A 55 8.36 -6.48 -5.01
C GLU A 55 7.08 -6.15 -4.22
N LEU A 56 6.56 -4.91 -4.36
CA LEU A 56 5.31 -4.52 -3.74
C LEU A 56 4.12 -5.22 -4.39
N GLN A 57 4.14 -5.35 -5.72
CA GLN A 57 3.08 -6.05 -6.45
C GLN A 57 3.01 -7.52 -6.04
N ALA A 58 4.16 -8.20 -5.96
CA ALA A 58 4.26 -9.57 -5.53
C ALA A 58 3.76 -9.75 -4.10
N LEU A 59 4.13 -8.81 -3.20
CA LEU A 59 3.67 -8.82 -1.81
C LEU A 59 2.14 -8.70 -1.70
N ILE A 60 1.52 -7.72 -2.37
CA ILE A 60 0.05 -7.53 -2.37
C ILE A 60 -0.66 -8.72 -3.00
N SER A 61 -0.11 -9.25 -4.11
CA SER A 61 -0.70 -10.39 -4.82
C SER A 61 -0.67 -11.65 -3.97
N ALA A 62 0.39 -11.86 -3.18
CA ALA A 62 0.51 -12.98 -2.26
C ALA A 62 -0.53 -12.96 -1.13
N THR A 63 -1.11 -11.80 -0.80
CA THR A 63 -2.21 -11.72 0.19
C THR A 63 -3.58 -11.98 -0.43
N GLY A 64 -3.68 -12.10 -1.76
CA GLY A 64 -4.95 -12.20 -2.48
C GLY A 64 -5.71 -10.87 -2.62
N ALA A 65 -5.08 -9.75 -2.28
CA ALA A 65 -5.66 -8.42 -2.41
C ALA A 65 -5.66 -7.93 -3.86
N LEU A 66 -6.67 -7.15 -4.22
CA LEU A 66 -6.72 -6.42 -5.50
C LEU A 66 -5.98 -5.11 -5.37
N ARG A 67 -5.34 -4.69 -6.46
CA ARG A 67 -4.52 -3.48 -6.51
C ARG A 67 -5.04 -2.52 -7.58
N PHE A 68 -5.22 -1.25 -7.20
CA PHE A 68 -5.59 -0.17 -8.12
C PHE A 68 -4.66 1.03 -7.91
N SER A 69 -4.25 1.64 -9.02
CA SER A 69 -3.58 2.94 -9.01
C SER A 69 -4.61 4.03 -9.27
N LEU A 70 -4.52 5.14 -8.53
CA LEU A 70 -5.30 6.33 -8.83
C LEU A 70 -4.90 6.90 -10.20
N PRO A 71 -5.82 7.54 -10.93
CA PRO A 71 -5.48 8.28 -12.14
C PRO A 71 -4.41 9.34 -11.82
N GLN A 72 -3.55 9.60 -12.80
CA GLN A 72 -2.60 10.70 -12.69
C GLN A 72 -3.41 12.00 -12.61
N SER A 73 -3.18 12.80 -11.56
CA SER A 73 -3.73 14.15 -11.54
C SER A 73 -3.06 14.92 -12.68
N GLY A 74 -3.83 15.47 -13.62
CA GLY A 74 -3.31 16.24 -14.76
C GLY A 74 -2.60 17.56 -14.39
N TYR A 75 -2.21 17.74 -13.14
CA TYR A 75 -1.28 18.77 -12.73
C TYR A 75 0.12 18.22 -12.89
N GLU A 76 0.69 18.44 -14.07
CA GLU A 76 2.14 18.33 -14.29
C GLU A 76 2.84 19.27 -13.29
N SER A 77 3.37 18.71 -12.21
CA SER A 77 4.35 19.42 -11.40
C SER A 77 5.67 19.42 -12.17
N TYR A 78 5.96 20.55 -12.81
CA TYR A 78 7.27 20.92 -13.34
C TYR A 78 8.36 20.85 -12.27
#